data_AF-A0A447U644-F1
#
_entry.id   AF-A0A447U644-F1
#
_cell.length_a   1.000
_cell.length_b   1.000
_cell.length_c   1.000
_cell.angle_alpha   90.00
_cell.angle_beta   90.00
_cell.angle_gamma   90.00
#
_symmetry.space_group_name_H-M   'P 1'
#
loop_
_entity.id
_entity.type
_entity.pdbx_description
1 polymer ?
#
loop_
_entity_poly.entity_id
_entity_poly.type
_entity_poly.pdbx_seq_one_letter_code
_entity_poly.pdbx_strand_id
1 'polypeptide(L)'
;MPEVMADCTIYSLDIGSLLAGTKYRGDFEKRFKALLKQLEQDTNSILFIDEIHTIIGAGAASGGQVDAANLIKPLLSSGKIRVIGSTTYQEFSNIFEKDRALARRFQKIDITEPSVEETVQIINGFET
;
A
#
# COMPACT_ATOMS: atom_id res chain seq x y z
N MET A 1 7.02 -22.28 -0.61
CA MET A 1 7.16 -20.82 -0.81
C MET A 1 8.47 -20.56 -1.51
N PRO A 2 8.57 -19.60 -2.46
CA PRO A 2 9.85 -19.28 -3.10
C PRO A 2 10.90 -18.86 -2.05
N GLU A 3 12.16 -19.33 -2.18
CA GLU A 3 13.24 -19.02 -1.23
C GLU A 3 13.43 -17.50 -1.03
N VAL A 4 13.20 -16.72 -2.08
CA VAL A 4 13.32 -15.25 -2.09
C VAL A 4 12.34 -14.54 -1.15
N MET A 5 11.26 -15.23 -0.74
CA MET A 5 10.27 -14.70 0.20
C MET A 5 10.34 -15.38 1.57
N ALA A 6 11.22 -16.38 1.76
CA ALA A 6 11.36 -17.15 3.00
C ALA A 6 11.64 -16.27 4.22
N ASP A 7 12.52 -15.29 4.04
CA ASP A 7 12.99 -14.44 5.13
C ASP A 7 12.33 -13.05 5.12
N CYS A 8 11.26 -12.84 4.34
CA CYS A 8 10.62 -11.54 4.23
C CYS A 8 9.61 -11.28 5.37
N THR A 9 9.68 -10.10 5.98
CA THR A 9 8.68 -9.63 6.95
C THR A 9 7.71 -8.67 6.28
N ILE A 10 6.41 -8.97 6.36
CA ILE A 10 5.35 -8.10 5.85
C ILE A 10 4.88 -7.18 6.97
N TYR A 11 4.97 -5.87 6.77
CA TYR A 11 4.47 -4.84 7.67
C TYR A 11 3.20 -4.24 7.09
N SER A 12 2.08 -4.28 7.83
CA SER A 12 0.87 -3.57 7.43
C SER A 12 0.91 -2.11 7.88
N LEU A 13 0.53 -1.20 6.98
CA LEU A 13 0.44 0.22 7.26
C LEU A 13 -0.91 0.58 7.87
N ASP A 14 -0.90 1.02 9.14
CA ASP A 14 -2.08 1.62 9.77
C ASP A 14 -2.08 3.14 9.57
N ILE A 15 -2.92 3.60 8.64
CA ILE A 15 -3.13 5.03 8.36
C ILE A 15 -3.76 5.76 9.56
N GLY A 16 -4.65 5.10 10.30
CA GLY A 16 -5.30 5.65 11.48
C GLY A 16 -4.27 6.00 12.56
N SER A 17 -3.34 5.10 12.84
CA SER A 17 -2.24 5.35 13.78
C SER A 17 -1.29 6.47 13.34
N LEU A 18 -1.05 6.62 12.03
CA LEU A 18 -0.23 7.71 11.51
C LEU A 18 -0.91 9.08 11.66
N LEU A 19 -2.23 9.14 11.52
CA LEU A 19 -3.04 10.35 11.69
C LEU A 19 -3.34 10.66 13.17
N ALA A 20 -3.42 9.63 14.03
CA ALA A 20 -3.71 9.78 15.45
C ALA A 20 -2.66 10.67 16.17
N GLY A 21 -3.15 11.69 16.86
CA GLY A 21 -2.31 12.64 17.58
C GLY A 21 -1.51 13.60 16.68
N THR A 22 -1.78 13.65 15.37
CA THR A 22 -1.24 14.68 14.47
C THR A 22 -2.24 15.82 14.35
N LYS A 23 -1.81 17.03 14.69
CA LYS A 23 -2.64 18.24 14.60
C LYS A 23 -2.45 18.94 13.25
N TYR A 24 -1.38 18.58 12.53
CA TYR A 24 -0.93 19.22 11.31
C TYR A 24 -0.41 18.21 10.27
N ARG A 25 -0.61 18.53 8.99
CA ARG A 25 -0.14 17.77 7.81
C ARG A 25 1.34 17.37 7.88
N GLY A 26 2.19 18.27 8.39
CA GLY A 26 3.64 18.05 8.47
C GLY A 26 4.06 16.92 9.42
N ASP A 27 3.25 16.65 10.45
CA ASP A 27 3.54 15.58 11.41
C ASP A 27 3.37 14.20 10.77
N PHE A 28 2.32 14.02 9.95
CA PHE A 28 2.14 12.82 9.16
C PHE A 28 3.33 12.59 8.22
N GLU A 29 3.71 13.60 7.43
CA GLU A 29 4.83 13.48 6.49
C GLU A 29 6.13 13.12 7.21
N LYS A 30 6.38 13.69 8.39
CA LYS A 30 7.55 13.38 9.21
C LYS A 30 7.53 11.93 9.73
N ARG A 31 6.39 11.46 10.24
CA ARG A 31 6.22 10.08 10.71
C ARG A 31 6.36 9.07 9.57
N PHE A 32 5.74 9.37 8.44
CA PHE A 32 5.81 8.51 7.26
C PHE A 32 7.22 8.45 6.68
N LYS A 33 7.95 9.57 6.60
CA LYS A 33 9.39 9.57 6.24
C LYS A 33 10.24 8.74 7.21
N ALA A 34 9.96 8.82 8.52
CA ALA A 34 10.68 8.02 9.51
C ALA A 34 10.44 6.51 9.31
N LEU A 35 9.20 6.12 9.04
CA LEU A 35 8.82 4.74 8.70
C LEU A 35 9.53 4.27 7.43
N LEU A 36 9.48 5.06 6.34
CA LEU A 36 10.16 4.73 5.10
C LEU A 36 11.67 4.55 5.30
N LYS A 37 12.30 5.39 6.11
CA LYS A 37 13.73 5.27 6.44
C LYS A 37 14.06 3.98 7.21
N GLN A 38 13.16 3.49 8.06
CA GLN A 38 13.33 2.19 8.72
C GLN A 38 13.23 1.05 7.71
N LEU A 39 12.25 1.10 6.80
CA LEU A 39 12.12 0.10 5.73
C LEU A 39 13.31 0.08 4.78
N GLU A 40 13.90 1.24 4.46
CA GLU A 40 15.13 1.32 3.65
C GLU A 40 16.31 0.58 4.29
N GLN A 41 16.33 0.40 5.61
CA GLN A 41 17.40 -0.31 6.33
C GLN A 41 17.16 -1.82 6.41
N ASP A 42 15.93 -2.27 6.18
CA ASP A 42 15.54 -3.67 6.21
C ASP A 42 15.25 -4.18 4.79
N THR A 43 16.25 -4.82 4.19
CA THR A 43 16.15 -5.40 2.84
C THR A 43 15.14 -6.53 2.73
N ASN A 44 14.74 -7.11 3.87
CA ASN A 44 13.78 -8.20 3.95
C ASN A 44 12.36 -7.71 4.31
N SER A 45 12.15 -6.40 4.43
CA SER A 45 10.82 -5.83 4.65
C SER A 45 9.97 -5.75 3.37
N ILE A 46 8.66 -5.93 3.51
CA ILE A 46 7.64 -5.61 2.51
C ILE A 46 6.57 -4.78 3.21
N LEU A 47 6.29 -3.58 2.70
CA LEU A 47 5.19 -2.75 3.20
C LEU A 47 3.89 -3.12 2.51
N PHE A 48 2.90 -3.57 3.27
CA PHE A 48 1.54 -3.75 2.81
C PHE A 48 0.70 -2.50 3.12
N ILE A 49 -0.02 -2.01 2.11
CA ILE A 49 -0.90 -0.86 2.24
C ILE A 49 -2.28 -1.26 1.72
N ASP A 50 -3.22 -1.41 2.65
CA ASP A 50 -4.61 -1.62 2.28
C ASP A 50 -5.17 -0.31 1.70
N GLU A 51 -6.03 -0.43 0.68
CA GLU A 51 -6.60 0.71 -0.04
C GLU A 51 -5.55 1.74 -0.45
N ILE A 52 -4.49 1.31 -1.14
CA ILE A 52 -3.31 2.15 -1.45
C ILE A 52 -3.65 3.45 -2.21
N HIS A 53 -4.79 3.50 -2.89
CA HIS A 53 -5.29 4.71 -3.54
C HIS A 53 -5.56 5.85 -2.53
N THR A 54 -5.85 5.53 -1.27
CA THR A 54 -6.07 6.51 -0.18
C THR A 54 -4.84 7.35 0.09
N ILE A 55 -3.62 6.83 -0.15
CA ILE A 55 -2.37 7.57 0.06
C ILE A 55 -1.79 8.15 -1.25
N ILE A 56 -2.33 7.75 -2.40
CA ILE A 56 -1.87 8.17 -3.74
C ILE A 56 -2.80 9.22 -4.37
N GLY A 57 -4.02 9.39 -3.88
CA GLY A 57 -5.03 10.24 -4.52
C GLY A 57 -6.03 10.93 -3.60
N ALA A 58 -5.70 11.17 -2.33
CA ALA A 58 -6.58 11.86 -1.37
C ALA A 58 -6.90 13.35 -1.69
N GLY A 59 -6.81 13.75 -2.95
CA GLY A 59 -7.06 15.10 -3.45
C GLY A 59 -8.44 15.34 -4.04
N ALA A 60 -9.35 14.36 -4.12
CA ALA A 60 -10.60 14.52 -4.88
C ALA A 60 -11.91 14.60 -4.07
N ALA A 61 -11.97 14.21 -2.78
CA ALA A 61 -13.26 14.19 -2.08
C ALA A 61 -13.28 14.69 -0.62
N SER A 62 -12.14 15.01 0.00
CA SER A 62 -12.15 15.34 1.44
C SER A 62 -10.91 16.14 1.89
N GLY A 63 -10.82 17.38 1.44
CA GLY A 63 -10.47 18.53 2.29
C GLY A 63 -9.09 18.62 2.99
N GLY A 64 -8.09 17.76 2.77
CA GLY A 64 -6.74 18.05 3.31
C GLY A 64 -5.74 16.92 3.55
N GLN A 65 -5.81 15.79 2.86
CA GLN A 65 -4.91 14.66 3.12
C GLN A 65 -3.63 14.68 2.25
N VAL A 66 -2.59 14.03 2.78
CA VAL A 66 -1.18 14.09 2.34
C VAL A 66 -0.95 13.25 1.07
N ASP A 67 -0.33 13.85 0.06
CA ASP A 67 0.22 13.16 -1.11
C ASP A 67 1.51 12.41 -0.73
N ALA A 68 1.34 11.20 -0.19
CA ALA A 68 2.44 10.32 0.19
C ALA A 68 3.11 9.67 -1.03
N ALA A 69 2.46 9.68 -2.20
CA ALA A 69 3.03 9.14 -3.44
C ALA A 69 4.41 9.74 -3.76
N ASN A 70 4.58 11.05 -3.54
CA ASN A 70 5.85 11.73 -3.82
C ASN A 70 7.01 11.26 -2.93
N LEU A 71 6.71 10.72 -1.74
CA LEU A 71 7.71 10.18 -0.82
C LEU A 71 8.13 8.76 -1.21
N ILE A 72 7.19 7.98 -1.75
CA ILE A 72 7.37 6.57 -2.09
C ILE A 72 8.01 6.41 -3.48
N LYS A 73 7.65 7.27 -4.46
CA LYS A 73 8.17 7.25 -5.85
C LYS A 73 9.71 7.08 -5.97
N PRO A 74 10.56 7.86 -5.26
CA PRO A 74 12.01 7.72 -5.38
C PRO A 74 12.53 6.40 -4.79
N LEU A 75 11.90 5.92 -3.71
CA LEU A 75 12.31 4.69 -3.01
C LEU A 75 11.94 3.44 -3.82
N LEU A 76 10.75 3.43 -4.43
CA LEU A 76 10.36 2.39 -5.39
C LEU A 76 11.25 2.41 -6.63
N SER A 77 11.58 3.60 -7.15
CA SER A 77 12.42 3.73 -8.35
C SER A 77 13.85 3.25 -8.13
N SER A 78 14.36 3.35 -6.90
CA SER A 78 15.69 2.88 -6.52
C SER A 78 15.70 1.43 -6.02
N GLY A 79 14.54 0.79 -5.90
CA GLY A 79 14.41 -0.57 -5.37
C GLY A 79 14.73 -0.71 -3.88
N LYS A 80 14.76 0.40 -3.14
CA LYS A 80 15.12 0.42 -1.71
C LYS A 80 14.03 -0.09 -0.80
N ILE A 81 12.78 -0.09 -1.27
CA ILE A 81 11.63 -0.59 -0.54
C ILE A 81 10.81 -1.50 -1.47
N ARG A 82 10.10 -2.46 -0.86
CA ARG A 82 9.13 -3.32 -1.54
C ARG A 82 7.75 -3.03 -0.97
N VAL A 83 6.77 -2.85 -1.84
CA VAL A 83 5.41 -2.46 -1.46
C VAL A 83 4.41 -3.39 -2.14
N ILE A 84 3.41 -3.83 -1.38
CA ILE A 84 2.20 -4.48 -1.87
C ILE A 84 1.04 -3.55 -1.51
N GLY A 85 0.20 -3.23 -2.49
CA GLY A 85 -1.00 -2.42 -2.29
C GLY A 85 -2.24 -3.15 -2.76
N SER A 86 -3.32 -3.07 -2.00
CA SER A 86 -4.66 -3.48 -2.46
C SER A 86 -5.43 -2.26 -2.97
N THR A 87 -6.32 -2.45 -3.93
CA THR A 87 -7.24 -1.42 -4.41
C THR A 87 -8.35 -2.07 -5.22
N THR A 88 -9.48 -1.39 -5.38
CA THR A 88 -10.51 -1.84 -6.34
C THR A 88 -10.13 -1.47 -7.78
N TYR A 89 -10.76 -2.15 -8.75
CA TYR A 89 -10.63 -1.80 -10.18
C TYR A 89 -10.98 -0.34 -10.45
N GLN A 90 -12.04 0.17 -9.81
CA GLN A 90 -12.51 1.53 -10.01
C GLN A 90 -11.48 2.57 -9.54
N GLU A 91 -10.89 2.39 -8.36
CA GLU A 91 -9.87 3.30 -7.83
C GLU A 91 -8.55 3.19 -8.58
N PHE A 92 -8.17 1.98 -9.01
CA PHE A 92 -6.98 1.79 -9.82
C PHE A 92 -7.04 2.64 -11.09
N SER A 93 -8.11 2.52 -11.89
CA SER A 93 -8.25 3.30 -13.12
C SER A 93 -8.49 4.79 -12.89
N ASN A 94 -9.18 5.17 -11.81
CA ASN A 94 -9.51 6.58 -11.56
C ASN A 94 -8.38 7.40 -10.93
N ILE A 95 -7.49 6.75 -10.17
CA ILE A 95 -6.47 7.43 -9.35
C ILE A 95 -5.08 6.91 -9.73
N PHE A 96 -4.85 5.61 -9.56
CA PHE A 96 -3.51 5.03 -9.61
C PHE A 96 -2.92 5.06 -11.03
N GLU A 97 -3.71 4.66 -12.02
CA GLU A 97 -3.33 4.59 -13.43
C GLU A 97 -3.07 5.99 -14.04
N LYS A 98 -3.69 7.03 -13.47
CA LYS A 98 -3.44 8.43 -13.87
C LYS A 98 -2.05 8.91 -13.47
N ASP A 99 -1.46 8.38 -12.40
CA ASP A 99 -0.06 8.64 -12.04
C ASP A 99 0.88 7.66 -12.76
N ARG A 100 1.28 8.02 -13.98
CA ARG A 100 2.19 7.21 -14.79
C ARG A 100 3.52 6.88 -14.10
N ALA A 101 4.00 7.75 -13.20
CA ALA A 101 5.28 7.56 -12.54
C ALA A 101 5.23 6.46 -11.50
N LEU A 102 4.09 6.33 -10.80
CA LEU A 102 3.79 5.20 -9.92
C LEU A 102 3.38 3.96 -10.68
N ALA A 103 2.44 4.06 -11.63
CA ALA A 103 1.89 2.91 -12.35
C ALA A 103 2.98 2.02 -12.97
N ARG A 104 4.05 2.62 -13.53
CA ARG A 104 5.20 1.89 -14.10
C ARG A 104 6.10 1.17 -13.08
N ARG A 105 5.91 1.39 -11.77
CA ARG A 105 6.69 0.80 -10.68
C ARG A 105 5.95 -0.33 -9.98
N PHE A 106 4.65 -0.48 -10.27
CA PHE A 106 3.83 -1.55 -9.73
C PHE A 106 3.53 -2.54 -10.84
N GLN A 107 3.55 -3.82 -10.47
CA GLN A 107 3.00 -4.88 -11.30
C GLN A 107 1.53 -5.05 -10.91
N LYS A 108 0.61 -4.83 -11.86
CA LYS A 108 -0.80 -5.12 -11.66
C LYS A 108 -1.00 -6.64 -11.60
N ILE A 109 -1.64 -7.10 -10.54
CA ILE A 109 -2.09 -8.49 -10.38
C ILE A 109 -3.62 -8.41 -10.25
N ASP A 110 -4.31 -8.92 -11.25
CA ASP A 110 -5.77 -8.94 -11.26
C ASP A 110 -6.27 -10.10 -10.40
N ILE A 111 -7.06 -9.75 -9.38
CA ILE A 111 -7.75 -10.71 -8.51
C ILE A 111 -9.21 -10.72 -8.95
N THR A 112 -9.66 -11.86 -9.47
CA THR A 112 -11.05 -12.06 -9.86
C THR A 112 -11.89 -12.48 -8.66
N GLU A 113 -13.19 -12.26 -8.75
CA GLU A 113 -14.13 -12.79 -7.77
C GLU A 113 -14.01 -14.33 -7.69
N PRO A 114 -14.11 -14.91 -6.48
CA PRO A 114 -14.10 -16.36 -6.32
C PRO A 114 -15.31 -16.97 -7.02
N SER A 115 -15.14 -18.18 -7.56
CA SER A 115 -16.26 -19.02 -8.02
C SER A 115 -17.21 -19.35 -6.87
N VAL A 116 -18.40 -19.87 -7.21
CA VAL A 116 -19.37 -20.31 -6.19
C VAL A 116 -18.76 -21.41 -5.32
N GLU A 117 -18.05 -22.35 -5.94
CA GLU A 117 -17.38 -23.46 -5.25
C GLU A 117 -16.27 -22.96 -4.31
N GLU A 118 -15.42 -22.03 -4.76
CA GLU A 118 -14.39 -21.40 -3.91
C GLU A 118 -15.02 -20.59 -2.77
N THR A 119 -16.12 -19.90 -3.04
CA THR A 119 -16.86 -19.13 -2.02
C THR A 119 -17.38 -20.04 -0.92
N VAL A 120 -17.95 -21.20 -1.27
CA VAL A 120 -18.38 -22.21 -0.29
C VAL A 120 -17.19 -22.71 0.54
N GLN A 121 -16.03 -22.97 -0.09
CA GLN A 121 -14.82 -23.38 0.63
C GLN A 121 -14.31 -22.31 1.59
N ILE A 122 -14.32 -21.04 1.17
CA ILE A 122 -13.94 -19.89 2.00
C ILE A 122 -14.85 -19.81 3.23
N ILE A 123 -16.18 -19.90 3.04
CA ILE A 123 -17.16 -19.85 4.14
C ILE A 123 -16.92 -20.99 5.14
N ASN A 124 -16.74 -22.22 4.66
CA ASN A 124 -16.50 -23.38 5.52
C ASN A 124 -15.17 -23.27 6.29
N GLY A 125 -14.18 -22.53 5.77
CA GLY A 125 -12.92 -22.26 6.45
C GLY A 125 -13.04 -21.30 7.64
N PHE A 126 -14.13 -20.53 7.74
CA PHE A 126 -14.38 -19.63 8.87
C PHE A 126 -15.04 -20.33 10.08
N GLU A 127 -15.50 -21.58 9.94
CA GLU A 127 -16.15 -22.32 11.04
C GLU A 127 -15.17 -23.03 11.99
N THR A 128 -13.97 -22.47 12.20
CA THR A 128 -12.97 -23.00 13.16
C THR A 128 -12.60 -21.94 14.18
#